data_AF-A0AAD7N8Y4-F1
#
_entry.id   AF-A0AAD7N8Y4-F1
#
_cell.length_a   1.000
_cell.length_b   1.000
_cell.length_c   1.000
_cell.angle_alpha   90.00
_cell.angle_beta   90.00
_cell.angle_gamma   90.00
#
_symmetry.space_group_name_H-M   'P 1'
#
loop_
_entity.id
_entity.type
_entity.pdbx_description
1 polymer ?
#
loop_
_entity_poly.entity_id
_entity_poly.type
_entity_poly.pdbx_seq_one_letter_code
_entity_poly.pdbx_strand_id
1 'polypeptide(L)'
;MFDGARPESHFLPRKFLEPPQDLLGEIFPWVESELSALEAREQQSPFARDIALHQFLKLLIWFRLLILQDSALLYTKYPQSPLFTYPPFNSPRFRGFAASSVDRIQDVEARGRLSVRNLPQNLVRGFQAAISSLTMAERAARDENRAIMLGLEAQIHALAEHFNQFSGGGTNRQRRSRQAVSPLLPLILVPPALHISHETSLRLGLDTFNEDPTLNPPQYPALSENTASSTFGQPEFPDLSLNVVEEHLTFLAAPGSIVPALGLVGFTPAQLAAWKGLALVYTDARMKRHGWDWLPKTCAEDNRYLDRMGNRTRGATLSVRELNERWNAKWKRDQQTIKSEFSRRKKVIDLIEKLRSKPNWNLELALRFIREVYETDTTFRTTRAFCDRLQAAKSGFFEAVIQRSNTFVH
;
A
#
# COMPACT_ATOMS: atom_id res chain seq x y z
N MET A 1 17.86 -0.09 10.38
CA MET A 1 16.54 -0.67 10.74
C MET A 1 15.59 0.51 10.92
N PHE A 2 14.47 0.54 10.21
CA PHE A 2 13.52 1.66 10.24
C PHE A 2 12.79 1.67 11.59
N ASP A 3 12.96 2.73 12.37
CA ASP A 3 12.17 2.98 13.57
C ASP A 3 11.09 4.02 13.25
N GLY A 4 9.86 3.52 13.05
CA GLY A 4 8.71 4.36 12.73
C GLY A 4 8.31 5.33 13.83
N ALA A 5 8.91 5.23 15.03
CA ALA A 5 8.65 6.14 16.14
C ALA A 5 9.52 7.42 16.10
N ARG A 6 10.57 7.46 15.29
CA ARG A 6 11.53 8.59 15.22
C ARG A 6 11.96 8.89 13.78
N PRO A 7 11.07 9.42 12.92
CA PRO A 7 11.37 9.69 11.52
C PRO A 7 12.55 10.66 11.34
N GLU A 8 12.77 11.59 12.27
CA GLU A 8 13.90 12.54 12.33
C GLU A 8 15.27 11.89 12.56
N SER A 9 15.30 10.64 13.05
CA SER A 9 16.56 9.91 13.29
C SER A 9 17.08 9.20 12.03
N HIS A 10 16.38 9.34 10.90
CA HIS A 10 16.68 8.56 9.71
C HIS A 10 17.83 9.16 8.89
N PHE A 11 19.05 8.86 9.33
CA PHE A 11 20.22 9.02 8.49
C PHE A 11 20.37 7.78 7.58
N LEU A 12 20.44 8.00 6.27
CA LEU A 12 20.73 6.97 5.28
C LEU A 12 22.11 7.21 4.69
N PRO A 13 23.18 6.61 5.25
CA PRO A 13 24.55 6.82 4.79
C PRO A 13 24.74 6.54 3.30
N ARG A 14 24.06 5.51 2.78
CA ARG A 14 24.11 5.14 1.36
C ARG A 14 23.66 6.26 0.41
N LYS A 15 22.82 7.20 0.86
CA LYS A 15 22.34 8.32 0.02
C LYS A 15 23.50 9.21 -0.46
N PHE A 16 24.60 9.23 0.29
CA PHE A 16 25.80 10.03 -0.01
C PHE A 16 26.83 9.27 -0.86
N LEU A 17 26.54 8.02 -1.24
CA LEU A 17 27.33 7.31 -2.23
C LEU A 17 26.89 7.76 -3.61
N GLU A 18 27.67 8.63 -4.25
CA GLU A 18 27.42 9.07 -5.62
C GLU A 18 28.08 8.08 -6.59
N PRO A 19 27.29 7.28 -7.34
CA PRO A 19 27.85 6.37 -8.33
C PRO A 19 28.38 7.16 -9.55
N PRO A 20 29.46 6.71 -10.21
CA PRO A 20 29.92 7.28 -11.47
C PRO A 20 28.81 7.36 -12.54
N GLN A 21 28.75 8.48 -13.26
CA GLN A 21 27.66 8.78 -14.19
C GLN A 21 27.56 7.79 -15.37
N ASP A 22 28.70 7.29 -15.82
CA ASP A 22 28.76 6.29 -16.87
C ASP A 22 28.26 4.91 -16.41
N LEU A 23 28.54 4.51 -15.16
CA LEU A 23 27.93 3.29 -14.57
C LEU A 23 26.42 3.42 -14.44
N LEU A 24 25.91 4.62 -14.12
CA LEU A 24 24.46 4.88 -14.12
C LEU A 24 23.86 4.66 -15.51
N GLY A 25 24.56 5.09 -16.56
CA GLY A 25 24.15 4.91 -17.95
C GLY A 25 24.12 3.45 -18.42
N GLU A 26 24.85 2.54 -17.77
CA GLU A 26 24.86 1.12 -18.12
C GLU A 26 23.61 0.36 -17.62
N ILE A 27 22.89 0.89 -16.62
CA ILE A 27 21.67 0.26 -16.11
C ILE A 27 20.47 0.88 -16.83
N PHE A 28 19.65 0.10 -17.54
CA PHE A 28 18.49 0.59 -18.32
C PHE A 28 18.81 1.64 -19.41
N PRO A 29 19.86 1.49 -20.24
CA PRO A 29 20.47 2.56 -21.07
C PRO A 29 19.51 3.36 -21.97
N TRP A 30 18.33 2.79 -22.28
CA TRP A 30 17.30 3.37 -23.13
C TRP A 30 16.33 4.34 -22.42
N VAL A 31 16.33 4.41 -21.08
CA VAL A 31 15.24 5.08 -20.35
C VAL A 31 15.20 6.60 -20.57
N GLU A 32 16.34 7.27 -20.70
CA GLU A 32 16.37 8.72 -20.97
C GLU A 32 15.87 9.05 -22.37
N SER A 33 16.26 8.26 -23.38
CA SER A 33 15.78 8.46 -24.74
C SER A 33 14.27 8.23 -24.84
N GLU A 34 13.75 7.22 -24.13
CA GLU A 34 12.31 6.95 -24.08
C GLU A 34 11.54 8.05 -23.34
N LEU A 35 12.09 8.57 -22.24
CA LEU A 35 11.49 9.68 -21.51
C LEU A 35 11.45 10.94 -22.38
N SER A 36 12.55 11.27 -23.06
CA SER A 36 12.60 12.40 -23.99
C SER A 36 11.63 12.23 -25.17
N ALA A 37 11.54 11.01 -25.73
CA ALA A 37 10.61 10.72 -26.81
C ALA A 37 9.14 10.83 -26.37
N LEU A 38 8.82 10.43 -25.13
CA LEU A 38 7.50 10.62 -24.55
C LEU A 38 7.18 12.11 -24.38
N GLU A 39 8.08 12.87 -23.75
CA GLU A 39 7.90 14.32 -23.54
C GLU A 39 7.71 15.06 -24.87
N ALA A 40 8.45 14.69 -25.92
CA ALA A 40 8.27 15.26 -27.25
C ALA A 40 6.89 14.94 -27.85
N ARG A 41 6.37 13.71 -27.67
CA ARG A 41 5.00 13.35 -28.11
C ARG A 41 3.92 14.13 -27.35
N GLU A 42 4.10 14.31 -26.04
CA GLU A 42 3.17 15.08 -25.21
C GLU A 42 3.14 16.57 -25.60
N GLN A 43 4.27 17.14 -26.01
CA GLN A 43 4.35 18.52 -26.51
C GLN A 43 3.63 18.70 -27.85
N GLN A 44 3.70 17.68 -28.73
CA GLN A 44 3.04 17.72 -30.05
C GLN A 44 1.53 17.50 -29.97
N SER A 45 1.06 16.68 -29.03
CA SER A 45 -0.36 16.39 -28.86
C SER A 45 -0.73 16.21 -27.39
N PRO A 46 -1.66 17.03 -26.84
CA PRO A 46 -2.12 16.88 -25.47
C PRO A 46 -2.88 15.56 -25.22
N PHE A 47 -3.33 14.88 -26.28
CA PHE A 47 -3.96 13.56 -26.19
C PHE A 47 -2.96 12.41 -26.09
N ALA A 48 -1.67 12.66 -26.35
CA ALA A 48 -0.60 11.67 -26.23
C ALA A 48 -0.04 11.56 -24.79
N ARG A 49 -0.69 12.20 -23.82
CA ARG A 49 -0.26 12.23 -22.43
C ARG A 49 -0.40 10.86 -21.76
N ASP A 50 0.71 10.30 -21.31
CA ASP A 50 0.74 9.03 -20.57
C ASP A 50 1.46 9.23 -19.24
N ILE A 51 0.67 9.60 -18.23
CA ILE A 51 1.15 9.87 -16.87
C ILE A 51 1.77 8.60 -16.26
N ALA A 52 1.25 7.42 -16.58
CA ALA A 52 1.73 6.17 -15.99
C ALA A 52 3.11 5.82 -16.54
N LEU A 53 3.28 5.89 -17.86
CA LEU A 53 4.58 5.66 -18.50
C LEU A 53 5.62 6.69 -18.06
N HIS A 54 5.25 7.97 -18.00
CA HIS A 54 6.15 9.04 -17.54
C HIS A 54 6.70 8.78 -16.14
N GLN A 55 5.82 8.45 -15.19
CA GLN A 55 6.22 8.15 -13.81
C GLN A 55 7.02 6.85 -13.72
N PHE A 56 6.69 5.85 -14.55
CA PHE A 56 7.44 4.60 -14.60
C PHE A 56 8.88 4.81 -15.10
N LEU A 57 9.09 5.60 -16.16
CA LEU A 57 10.43 5.91 -16.66
C LEU A 57 11.26 6.70 -15.63
N LYS A 58 10.66 7.68 -14.96
CA LYS A 58 11.31 8.40 -13.84
C LYS A 58 11.68 7.47 -12.68
N LEU A 59 10.82 6.50 -12.37
CA LEU A 59 11.08 5.50 -11.35
C LEU A 59 12.28 4.62 -11.72
N LEU A 60 12.38 4.18 -12.98
CA LEU A 60 13.52 3.39 -13.45
C LEU A 60 14.84 4.17 -13.34
N ILE A 61 14.85 5.46 -13.71
CA ILE A 61 16.02 6.33 -13.53
C ILE A 61 16.44 6.39 -12.06
N TRP A 62 15.48 6.58 -11.15
CA TRP A 62 15.75 6.58 -9.72
C TRP A 62 16.27 5.22 -9.21
N PHE A 63 15.76 4.11 -9.74
CA PHE A 63 16.22 2.77 -9.40
C PHE A 63 17.67 2.50 -9.83
N ARG A 64 18.18 3.08 -10.93
CA ARG A 64 19.60 2.92 -11.32
C ARG A 64 20.55 3.30 -10.17
N LEU A 65 20.27 4.44 -9.54
CA LEU A 65 21.05 4.95 -8.43
C LEU A 65 20.98 4.01 -7.23
N LEU A 66 19.77 3.58 -6.84
CA LEU A 66 19.61 2.64 -5.73
C LEU A 66 20.28 1.29 -5.99
N ILE A 67 20.12 0.75 -7.20
CA ILE A 67 20.71 -0.54 -7.58
C ILE A 67 22.23 -0.46 -7.47
N LEU A 68 22.88 0.59 -7.98
CA LEU A 68 24.33 0.72 -7.89
C LEU A 68 24.82 0.92 -6.45
N GLN A 69 24.16 1.80 -5.69
CA GLN A 69 24.51 2.05 -4.28
C GLN A 69 24.43 0.78 -3.45
N ASP A 70 23.30 0.07 -3.52
CA ASP A 70 23.08 -1.13 -2.71
C ASP A 70 23.93 -2.30 -3.21
N SER A 71 24.15 -2.41 -4.53
CA SER A 71 24.99 -3.46 -5.10
C SER A 71 26.46 -3.30 -4.71
N ALA A 72 26.97 -2.05 -4.59
CA ALA A 72 28.32 -1.79 -4.09
C ALA A 72 28.52 -2.33 -2.67
N LEU A 73 27.53 -2.13 -1.79
CA LEU A 73 27.55 -2.66 -0.42
C LEU A 73 27.32 -4.16 -0.35
N LEU A 74 26.47 -4.70 -1.23
CA LEU A 74 26.27 -6.14 -1.33
C LEU A 74 27.53 -6.85 -1.84
N TYR A 75 28.30 -6.21 -2.73
CA TYR A 75 29.53 -6.77 -3.27
C TYR A 75 30.59 -6.98 -2.18
N THR A 76 30.73 -6.03 -1.26
CA THR A 76 31.69 -6.17 -0.15
C THR A 76 31.32 -7.30 0.80
N LYS A 77 30.03 -7.62 0.94
CA LYS A 77 29.53 -8.67 1.83
C LYS A 77 29.45 -10.05 1.16
N TYR A 78 29.08 -10.10 -0.12
CA TYR A 78 28.80 -11.32 -0.86
C TYR A 78 29.40 -11.29 -2.27
N PRO A 79 30.74 -11.19 -2.40
CA PRO A 79 31.39 -11.01 -3.71
C PRO A 79 31.15 -12.17 -4.69
N GLN A 80 30.79 -13.35 -4.18
CA GLN A 80 30.50 -14.55 -4.97
C GLN A 80 29.05 -14.64 -5.47
N SER A 81 28.21 -13.63 -5.20
CA SER A 81 26.84 -13.63 -5.70
C SER A 81 26.82 -13.63 -7.24
N PRO A 82 25.95 -14.44 -7.89
CA PRO A 82 25.82 -14.47 -9.35
C PRO A 82 25.52 -13.11 -9.98
N LEU A 83 24.94 -12.17 -9.23
CA LEU A 83 24.70 -10.80 -9.71
C LEU A 83 25.98 -10.14 -10.24
N PHE A 84 27.12 -10.41 -9.59
CA PHE A 84 28.39 -9.75 -9.87
C PHE A 84 29.19 -10.36 -11.03
N THR A 85 28.64 -11.38 -11.70
CA THR A 85 29.22 -11.94 -12.93
C THR A 85 28.73 -11.21 -14.18
N TYR A 86 27.66 -10.43 -14.08
CA TYR A 86 27.04 -9.72 -15.21
C TYR A 86 27.43 -8.23 -15.25
N PRO A 87 27.47 -7.61 -16.45
CA PRO A 87 27.58 -6.16 -16.59
C PRO A 87 26.39 -5.43 -15.93
N PRO A 88 26.59 -4.20 -15.40
CA PRO A 88 27.86 -3.48 -15.25
C PRO A 88 28.69 -3.96 -14.06
N PHE A 89 28.17 -4.88 -13.25
CA PHE A 89 28.70 -5.24 -11.94
C PHE A 89 30.01 -6.05 -11.99
N ASN A 90 30.30 -6.70 -13.11
CA ASN A 90 31.57 -7.41 -13.30
C ASN A 90 32.72 -6.47 -13.70
N SER A 91 32.43 -5.21 -14.05
CA SER A 91 33.40 -4.26 -14.59
C SER A 91 34.43 -3.78 -13.55
N PRO A 92 35.67 -3.43 -13.97
CA PRO A 92 36.67 -2.84 -13.07
C PRO A 92 36.18 -1.52 -12.44
N ARG A 93 35.38 -0.75 -13.18
CA ARG A 93 34.86 0.53 -12.72
C ARG A 93 33.86 0.35 -11.57
N PHE A 94 32.94 -0.61 -11.69
CA PHE A 94 32.05 -0.95 -10.59
C PHE A 94 32.83 -1.46 -9.38
N ARG A 95 33.85 -2.31 -9.57
CA ARG A 95 34.70 -2.79 -8.47
C ARG A 95 35.45 -1.67 -7.75
N GLY A 96 35.96 -0.68 -8.49
CA GLY A 96 36.58 0.50 -7.90
C GLY A 96 35.60 1.34 -7.08
N PHE A 97 34.39 1.56 -7.60
CA PHE A 97 33.32 2.21 -6.86
C PHE A 97 32.96 1.44 -5.58
N ALA A 98 32.77 0.12 -5.69
CA ALA A 98 32.45 -0.75 -4.55
C ALA A 98 33.55 -0.75 -3.48
N ALA A 99 34.82 -0.78 -3.88
CA ALA A 99 35.95 -0.70 -2.95
C ALA A 99 35.94 0.61 -2.14
N SER A 100 35.64 1.75 -2.77
CA SER A 100 35.56 3.06 -2.10
C SER A 100 34.27 3.25 -1.26
N SER A 101 33.27 2.39 -1.43
CA SER A 101 31.94 2.62 -0.86
C SER A 101 31.89 2.47 0.66
N VAL A 102 32.69 1.58 1.24
CA VAL A 102 32.71 1.33 2.69
C VAL A 102 33.29 2.53 3.44
N ASP A 103 34.45 3.02 3.00
CA ASP A 103 35.12 4.17 3.62
C ASP A 103 34.25 5.43 3.54
N ARG A 104 33.63 5.67 2.37
CA ARG A 104 32.71 6.82 2.19
C ARG A 104 31.51 6.74 3.13
N ILE A 105 30.94 5.56 3.35
CA ILE A 105 29.84 5.39 4.33
C ILE A 105 30.33 5.67 5.75
N GLN A 106 31.49 5.16 6.15
CA GLN A 106 32.03 5.38 7.49
C GLN A 106 32.31 6.86 7.75
N ASP A 107 32.89 7.57 6.78
CA ASP A 107 33.15 9.01 6.85
C ASP A 107 31.85 9.82 6.95
N VAL A 108 30.83 9.43 6.20
CA VAL A 108 29.51 10.05 6.20
C VAL A 108 28.81 9.81 7.54
N GLU A 109 28.87 8.60 8.11
CA GLU A 109 28.36 8.28 9.44
C GLU A 109 29.12 9.01 10.55
N ALA A 110 30.44 9.10 10.46
CA ALA A 110 31.26 9.83 11.42
C ALA A 110 30.89 11.32 11.43
N ARG A 111 30.78 11.94 10.24
CA ARG A 111 30.31 13.33 10.11
C ARG A 111 28.89 13.52 10.63
N GLY A 112 27.96 12.61 10.29
CA GLY A 112 26.59 12.65 10.81
C GLY A 112 26.54 12.59 12.34
N ARG A 113 27.34 11.72 12.97
CA ARG A 113 27.46 11.64 14.43
C ARG A 113 28.02 12.93 15.05
N LEU A 114 29.02 13.54 14.42
CA LEU A 114 29.57 14.82 14.86
C LEU A 114 28.56 15.97 14.72
N SER A 115 27.79 16.01 13.62
CA SER A 115 26.76 17.03 13.41
C SER A 115 25.67 16.98 14.50
N VAL A 116 25.22 15.78 14.90
CA VAL A 116 24.27 15.62 16.01
C VAL A 116 24.88 16.05 17.33
N ARG A 117 26.16 15.72 17.58
CA ARG A 117 26.87 16.10 18.81
C ARG A 117 27.09 17.60 18.93
N ASN A 118 27.28 18.29 17.81
CA ASN A 118 27.53 19.72 17.72
C ASN A 118 26.26 20.56 17.59
N LEU A 119 25.07 19.95 17.69
CA LEU A 119 23.82 20.70 17.71
C LEU A 119 23.82 21.66 18.92
N PRO A 120 23.55 22.96 18.71
CA PRO A 120 23.38 23.92 19.79
C PRO A 120 22.39 23.41 20.85
N GLN A 121 22.77 23.45 22.12
CA GLN A 121 21.99 22.87 23.22
C GLN A 121 20.56 23.44 23.31
N ASN A 122 20.35 24.68 22.89
CA ASN A 122 19.04 25.33 22.82
C ASN A 122 18.11 24.69 21.78
N LEU A 123 18.65 24.21 20.64
CA LEU A 123 17.86 23.47 19.64
C LEU A 123 17.49 22.08 20.16
N VAL A 124 18.43 21.39 20.83
CA VAL A 124 18.16 20.09 21.44
C VAL A 124 17.09 20.21 22.53
N ARG A 125 17.17 21.23 23.40
CA ARG A 125 16.16 21.50 24.43
C ARG A 125 14.80 21.87 23.83
N GLY A 126 14.78 22.72 22.79
CA GLY A 126 13.55 23.08 22.09
C GLY A 126 12.86 21.87 21.46
N PHE A 127 13.64 20.99 20.82
CA PHE A 127 13.13 19.78 20.21
C PHE A 127 12.61 18.77 21.25
N GLN A 128 13.34 18.59 22.36
CA GLN A 128 12.90 17.74 23.48
C GLN A 128 11.62 18.27 24.14
N ALA A 129 11.50 19.58 24.32
CA ALA A 129 10.29 20.21 24.85
C ALA A 129 9.08 20.03 23.92
N ALA A 130 9.29 20.19 22.60
CA ALA A 130 8.25 19.97 21.60
C ALA A 130 7.76 18.51 21.57
N ILE A 131 8.67 17.53 21.60
CA ILE A 131 8.31 16.10 21.67
C ILE A 131 7.59 15.77 22.98
N SER A 132 8.06 16.32 24.10
CA SER A 132 7.42 16.10 25.41
C SER A 132 6.01 16.68 25.42
N SER A 133 5.81 17.87 24.86
CA SER A 133 4.49 18.49 24.70
C SER A 133 3.56 17.63 23.81
N LEU A 134 4.05 17.14 22.67
CA LEU A 134 3.28 16.30 21.76
C LEU A 134 2.84 14.98 22.42
N THR A 135 3.77 14.31 23.12
CA THR A 135 3.46 13.06 23.83
C THR A 135 2.51 13.25 25.00
N MET A 136 2.58 14.39 25.70
CA MET A 136 1.61 14.75 26.74
C MET A 136 0.23 15.02 26.14
N ALA A 137 0.14 15.73 25.03
CA ALA A 137 -1.13 15.99 24.34
C ALA A 137 -1.78 14.68 23.85
N GLU A 138 -0.99 13.76 23.29
CA GLU A 138 -1.52 12.44 22.90
C GLU A 138 -2.00 11.60 24.09
N ARG A 139 -1.31 11.67 25.24
CA ARG A 139 -1.74 10.97 26.46
C ARG A 139 -3.04 11.56 26.99
N ALA A 140 -3.14 12.88 27.06
CA ALA A 140 -4.36 13.56 27.47
C ALA A 140 -5.55 13.17 26.57
N ALA A 141 -5.36 13.15 25.25
CA ALA A 141 -6.40 12.71 24.31
C ALA A 141 -6.78 11.23 24.48
N ARG A 142 -5.82 10.36 24.81
CA ARG A 142 -6.12 8.94 25.10
C ARG A 142 -6.90 8.78 26.41
N ASP A 143 -6.55 9.54 27.43
CA ASP A 143 -7.23 9.51 28.73
C ASP A 143 -8.66 10.06 28.62
N GLU A 144 -8.85 11.13 27.84
CA GLU A 144 -10.18 11.68 27.53
C GLU A 144 -11.05 10.66 26.79
N ASN A 145 -10.51 10.03 25.73
CA ASN A 145 -11.23 8.96 25.02
C ASN A 145 -11.57 7.78 25.93
N ARG A 146 -10.68 7.42 26.86
CA ARG A 146 -10.93 6.36 27.84
C ARG A 146 -12.04 6.75 28.82
N ALA A 147 -12.06 7.99 29.30
CA ALA A 147 -13.12 8.50 30.17
C ALA A 147 -14.48 8.52 29.47
N ILE A 148 -14.53 8.91 28.20
CA ILE A 148 -15.75 8.87 27.37
C ILE A 148 -16.26 7.43 27.25
N MET A 149 -15.36 6.47 26.98
CA MET A 149 -15.74 5.05 26.87
C MET A 149 -16.31 4.48 28.17
N LEU A 150 -15.70 4.79 29.32
CA LEU A 150 -16.20 4.35 30.62
C LEU A 150 -17.56 4.98 30.94
N GLY A 151 -17.77 6.25 30.59
CA GLY A 151 -19.07 6.91 30.72
C GLY A 151 -20.15 6.26 29.84
N LEU A 152 -19.79 5.87 28.62
CA LEU A 152 -20.70 5.18 27.69
C LEU A 152 -21.06 3.78 28.19
N GLU A 153 -20.09 3.04 28.74
CA GLU A 153 -20.33 1.73 29.37
C GLU A 153 -21.29 1.84 30.57
N ALA A 154 -21.12 2.85 31.42
CA ALA A 154 -22.03 3.11 32.54
C ALA A 154 -23.46 3.41 32.08
N GLN A 155 -23.62 4.18 30.99
CA GLN A 155 -24.93 4.45 30.39
C GLN A 155 -25.58 3.20 29.79
N ILE A 156 -24.79 2.33 29.15
CA ILE A 156 -25.27 1.05 28.62
C ILE A 156 -25.76 0.14 29.76
N HIS A 157 -25.01 0.07 30.87
CA HIS A 157 -25.42 -0.69 32.05
C HIS A 157 -26.71 -0.14 32.68
N ALA A 158 -26.84 1.18 32.84
CA ALA A 158 -28.06 1.81 33.35
C ALA A 158 -29.28 1.54 32.44
N LEU A 159 -29.10 1.58 31.12
CA LEU A 159 -30.15 1.22 30.15
C LEU A 159 -30.53 -0.26 30.23
N ALA A 160 -29.56 -1.16 30.43
CA ALA A 160 -29.81 -2.59 30.59
C ALA A 160 -30.57 -2.91 31.89
N GLU A 161 -30.25 -2.24 33.00
CA GLU A 161 -30.99 -2.38 34.26
C GLU A 161 -32.43 -1.87 34.15
N HIS A 162 -32.63 -0.74 33.48
CA HIS A 162 -33.96 -0.19 33.21
C HIS A 162 -34.81 -1.11 32.32
N PHE A 163 -34.20 -1.82 31.38
CA PHE A 163 -34.87 -2.79 30.52
C PHE A 163 -35.25 -4.09 31.27
N ASN A 164 -34.42 -4.51 32.23
CA ASN A 164 -34.71 -5.67 33.08
C ASN A 164 -35.85 -5.41 34.08
N GLN A 165 -35.98 -4.17 34.59
CA GLN A 165 -37.14 -3.80 35.43
C GLN A 165 -38.47 -3.80 34.65
N PHE A 166 -38.44 -3.55 33.34
CA PHE A 166 -39.64 -3.61 32.50
C PHE A 166 -40.04 -5.03 32.06
N SER A 167 -39.14 -6.00 32.18
CA SER A 167 -39.33 -7.37 31.67
C SER A 167 -39.67 -8.41 32.75
N GLY A 168 -39.57 -8.04 34.03
CA GLY A 168 -39.89 -8.90 35.18
C GLY A 168 -41.27 -8.62 35.78
N GLY A 169 -42.36 -8.91 35.07
CA GLY A 169 -43.70 -8.60 35.55
C GLY A 169 -44.82 -9.36 34.84
N GLY A 170 -44.75 -10.70 34.83
CA GLY A 170 -45.87 -11.53 34.39
C GLY A 170 -46.56 -12.20 35.57
N THR A 171 -47.67 -11.63 36.08
CA THR A 171 -48.89 -12.38 36.44
C THR A 171 -50.11 -11.44 36.60
N ASN A 172 -51.17 -11.76 35.84
CA ASN A 172 -52.61 -11.56 36.10
C ASN A 172 -53.13 -10.34 36.91
N ARG A 173 -53.91 -9.46 36.25
CA ARG A 173 -55.37 -9.27 36.48
C ARG A 173 -55.96 -8.05 35.75
N GLN A 174 -57.09 -8.28 35.08
CA GLN A 174 -58.29 -7.43 34.94
C GLN A 174 -58.20 -5.88 35.00
N ARG A 175 -58.60 -5.27 33.87
CA ARG A 175 -59.75 -4.35 33.72
C ARG A 175 -59.79 -3.05 34.57
N ARG A 176 -59.43 -1.89 33.97
CA ARG A 176 -60.27 -0.66 33.82
C ARG A 176 -59.44 0.60 33.45
N SER A 177 -59.90 1.27 32.39
CA SER A 177 -60.02 2.72 32.13
C SER A 177 -59.09 3.77 32.78
N ARG A 178 -58.60 4.65 31.89
CA ARG A 178 -58.44 6.12 31.95
C ARG A 178 -57.19 6.76 32.60
N GLN A 179 -56.78 7.84 31.91
CA GLN A 179 -55.90 8.98 32.27
C GLN A 179 -54.38 8.69 32.23
N ALA A 180 -53.68 9.15 31.19
CA ALA A 180 -53.15 10.50 30.98
C ALA A 180 -51.99 10.84 31.93
N VAL A 181 -50.77 10.95 31.39
CA VAL A 181 -49.92 12.16 31.31
C VAL A 181 -48.56 11.70 30.74
N SER A 182 -48.18 12.23 29.59
CA SER A 182 -46.84 12.08 29.01
C SER A 182 -45.83 12.93 29.77
N PRO A 183 -44.61 12.43 30.06
CA PRO A 183 -43.47 13.30 30.25
C PRO A 183 -42.73 13.50 28.92
N LEU A 184 -42.56 14.78 28.58
CA LEU A 184 -41.80 15.30 27.46
C LEU A 184 -40.34 14.80 27.51
N LEU A 185 -39.85 14.31 26.37
CA LEU A 185 -38.42 14.13 26.12
C LEU A 185 -37.74 15.51 26.06
N PRO A 186 -36.64 15.75 26.78
CA PRO A 186 -35.78 16.89 26.48
C PRO A 186 -35.06 16.63 25.15
N LEU A 187 -35.19 17.57 24.21
CA LEU A 187 -34.34 17.69 23.04
C LEU A 187 -32.87 17.59 23.47
N ILE A 188 -32.15 16.61 22.94
CA ILE A 188 -30.68 16.65 22.94
C ILE A 188 -30.28 17.70 21.92
N LEU A 189 -29.98 18.89 22.43
CA LEU A 189 -29.32 19.97 21.72
C LEU A 189 -27.93 19.48 21.33
N VAL A 190 -27.68 19.35 20.03
CA VAL A 190 -26.35 19.20 19.47
C VAL A 190 -25.64 20.56 19.57
N PRO A 191 -24.52 20.72 20.30
CA PRO A 191 -23.66 21.87 20.09
C PRO A 191 -22.62 21.57 19.00
N PRO A 192 -22.08 22.61 18.36
CA PRO A 192 -21.50 22.54 17.03
C PRO A 192 -20.07 22.02 17.04
N ALA A 193 -19.66 21.46 15.91
CA ALA A 193 -18.26 21.21 15.59
C ALA A 193 -17.45 22.50 15.84
N LEU A 194 -16.48 22.41 16.77
CA LEU A 194 -15.45 23.43 16.87
C LEU A 194 -14.55 23.32 15.63
N HIS A 195 -14.84 24.22 14.70
CA HIS A 195 -13.95 24.63 13.63
C HIS A 195 -12.71 25.27 14.26
N ILE A 196 -11.65 24.50 14.49
CA ILE A 196 -10.34 25.07 14.79
C ILE A 196 -9.66 25.38 13.46
N SER A 197 -9.93 26.58 12.99
CA SER A 197 -9.05 27.30 12.08
C SER A 197 -7.90 27.87 12.92
N HIS A 198 -6.73 27.23 12.86
CA HIS A 198 -5.48 27.91 13.17
C HIS A 198 -4.46 27.57 12.09
N GLU A 199 -4.39 28.46 11.09
CA GLU A 199 -3.12 28.83 10.50
C GLU A 199 -2.17 29.21 11.63
N THR A 200 -1.15 28.40 11.86
CA THR A 200 0.07 28.87 12.49
C THR A 200 1.14 28.86 11.41
N SER A 201 1.13 29.90 10.59
CA SER A 201 2.28 30.26 9.77
C SER A 201 3.44 30.61 10.69
N LEU A 202 4.34 29.65 10.94
CA LEU A 202 5.70 29.99 11.33
C LEU A 202 6.48 30.30 10.05
N ARG A 203 6.38 31.57 9.63
CA ARG A 203 7.39 32.19 8.77
C ARG A 203 8.70 32.26 9.55
N LEU A 204 9.61 31.32 9.28
CA LEU A 204 11.03 31.57 9.49
C LEU A 204 11.54 32.29 8.24
N GLY A 205 11.70 33.62 8.38
CA GLY A 205 12.45 34.41 7.42
C GLY A 205 13.91 33.97 7.42
N LEU A 206 14.34 33.38 6.31
CA LEU A 206 15.72 33.53 5.86
C LEU A 206 15.70 34.65 4.82
N ASP A 207 15.97 35.86 5.30
CA ASP A 207 16.36 36.97 4.45
C ASP A 207 17.67 36.62 3.74
N THR A 208 17.60 36.64 2.41
CA THR A 208 18.59 37.21 1.48
C THR A 208 20.06 37.16 1.92
N PHE A 209 20.79 36.15 1.46
CA PHE A 209 22.20 36.37 1.10
C PHE A 209 22.25 36.91 -0.32
N ASN A 210 22.44 38.22 -0.38
CA ASN A 210 22.82 38.98 -1.54
C ASN A 210 24.17 38.45 -2.03
N GLU A 211 24.25 38.10 -3.32
CA GLU A 211 25.51 37.90 -4.00
C GLU A 211 26.28 39.22 -4.02
N ASP A 212 27.55 39.19 -3.63
CA ASP A 212 28.51 40.23 -4.01
C ASP A 212 29.65 39.56 -4.81
N PRO A 213 29.93 40.00 -6.05
CA PRO A 213 30.76 39.28 -6.99
C PRO A 213 32.16 39.86 -7.01
N THR A 214 33.11 39.26 -6.30
CA THR A 214 34.53 39.39 -6.67
C THR A 214 35.30 38.22 -6.08
N LEU A 215 35.72 37.27 -6.90
CA LEU A 215 36.96 36.51 -6.71
C LEU A 215 37.24 35.72 -8.01
N ASN A 216 38.37 36.05 -8.62
CA ASN A 216 38.86 35.52 -9.89
C ASN A 216 38.99 33.98 -9.88
N PRO A 217 38.65 33.29 -10.98
CA PRO A 217 39.01 31.89 -11.16
C PRO A 217 40.50 31.73 -11.51
N PRO A 218 41.15 30.61 -11.13
CA PRO A 218 42.53 30.34 -11.50
C PRO A 218 42.66 30.05 -12.99
N GLN A 219 43.61 30.76 -13.61
CA GLN A 219 44.06 30.56 -14.99
C GLN A 219 44.70 29.18 -15.15
N TYR A 220 44.23 28.40 -16.12
CA TYR A 220 44.98 27.29 -16.71
C TYR A 220 45.43 27.68 -18.12
N PRO A 221 46.66 27.29 -18.54
CA PRO A 221 47.25 27.75 -19.78
C PRO A 221 46.62 27.09 -21.00
N ALA A 222 46.40 27.92 -22.02
CA ALA A 222 46.00 27.52 -23.37
C ALA A 222 47.09 26.70 -24.05
N LEU A 223 46.70 25.60 -24.69
CA LEU A 223 47.47 24.94 -25.73
C LEU A 223 46.65 24.94 -27.03
N SER A 224 47.14 25.79 -27.92
CA SER A 224 47.07 25.87 -29.37
C SER A 224 46.37 24.77 -30.18
N GLU A 225 45.60 25.28 -31.14
CA GLU A 225 45.15 24.72 -32.41
C GLU A 225 46.12 23.72 -33.07
N ASN A 226 45.55 22.66 -33.66
CA ASN A 226 45.99 22.23 -34.98
C ASN A 226 44.84 21.57 -35.76
N THR A 227 44.57 22.20 -36.88
CA THR A 227 43.67 21.81 -37.96
C THR A 227 44.29 20.65 -38.75
N ALA A 228 43.55 19.56 -38.98
CA ALA A 228 43.77 18.69 -40.13
C ALA A 228 42.50 17.90 -40.47
N SER A 229 41.93 18.21 -41.63
CA SER A 229 40.96 17.38 -42.34
C SER A 229 41.60 16.07 -42.79
N SER A 230 40.91 14.93 -42.61
CA SER A 230 41.06 13.82 -43.54
C SER A 230 39.81 12.94 -43.59
N THR A 231 39.42 12.72 -44.84
CA THR A 231 38.37 11.89 -45.40
C THR A 231 38.62 10.38 -45.18
N PHE A 232 37.55 9.60 -45.37
CA PHE A 232 37.46 8.16 -45.74
C PHE A 232 37.25 7.10 -44.63
N GLY A 233 36.21 6.29 -44.83
CA GLY A 233 36.21 4.85 -44.53
C GLY A 233 35.06 4.32 -43.66
N GLN A 234 33.93 3.96 -44.28
CA GLN A 234 33.05 2.92 -43.72
C GLN A 234 33.80 1.59 -43.63
N PRO A 235 33.45 0.72 -42.66
CA PRO A 235 33.44 -0.70 -42.94
C PRO A 235 32.06 -1.32 -42.69
N GLU A 236 31.70 -2.16 -43.65
CA GLU A 236 30.60 -3.09 -43.69
C GLU A 236 30.70 -4.11 -42.54
N PHE A 237 29.57 -4.46 -41.93
CA PHE A 237 29.45 -5.60 -41.03
C PHE A 237 28.83 -6.78 -41.79
N PRO A 238 29.44 -7.99 -41.74
CA PRO A 238 28.81 -9.17 -42.29
C PRO A 238 27.81 -9.80 -41.32
N ASP A 239 26.71 -10.18 -41.94
CA ASP A 239 25.62 -11.04 -41.51
C ASP A 239 26.13 -12.39 -40.95
N LEU A 240 25.62 -12.82 -39.79
CA LEU A 240 25.80 -14.18 -39.29
C LEU A 240 24.50 -14.68 -38.64
N SER A 241 23.76 -15.40 -39.47
CA SER A 241 22.65 -16.28 -39.14
C SER A 241 23.09 -17.56 -38.41
N LEU A 242 22.29 -17.93 -37.40
CA LEU A 242 21.91 -19.29 -36.94
C LEU A 242 23.01 -20.32 -36.63
N ASN A 243 22.97 -20.86 -35.40
CA ASN A 243 22.71 -22.30 -35.22
C ASN A 243 22.24 -22.66 -33.80
N VAL A 244 21.12 -23.37 -33.80
CA VAL A 244 20.49 -24.09 -32.70
C VAL A 244 21.31 -25.35 -32.42
N VAL A 245 21.67 -25.60 -31.16
CA VAL A 245 22.08 -26.94 -30.71
C VAL A 245 21.27 -27.28 -29.46
N GLU A 246 20.36 -28.22 -29.69
CA GLU A 246 19.55 -28.95 -28.73
C GLU A 246 20.43 -30.08 -28.16
N GLU A 247 20.68 -30.11 -26.85
CA GLU A 247 21.24 -31.31 -26.20
C GLU A 247 20.24 -31.90 -25.21
N HIS A 248 19.85 -33.13 -25.58
CA HIS A 248 19.10 -34.09 -24.81
C HIS A 248 19.82 -34.51 -23.53
N LEU A 249 19.12 -34.52 -22.40
CA LEU A 249 19.37 -35.50 -21.34
C LEU A 249 18.08 -36.17 -20.88
N THR A 250 17.92 -37.39 -21.37
CA THR A 250 16.96 -38.40 -20.94
C THR A 250 17.48 -39.07 -19.67
N PHE A 251 16.71 -39.11 -18.59
CA PHE A 251 16.93 -40.06 -17.50
C PHE A 251 15.58 -40.64 -17.05
N LEU A 252 15.40 -41.96 -17.26
CA LEU A 252 14.25 -42.75 -16.84
C LEU A 252 14.57 -43.50 -15.53
N ALA A 253 13.73 -43.25 -14.51
CA ALA A 253 13.15 -44.08 -13.43
C ALA A 253 13.93 -45.28 -12.82
N ALA A 254 13.82 -45.69 -11.54
CA ALA A 254 12.71 -45.76 -10.56
C ALA A 254 13.27 -46.13 -9.14
N PRO A 255 12.49 -46.69 -8.19
CA PRO A 255 11.47 -46.08 -7.34
C PRO A 255 11.87 -46.12 -5.84
N GLY A 256 11.69 -45.01 -5.14
CA GLY A 256 11.83 -44.95 -3.69
C GLY A 256 11.19 -43.68 -3.18
N SER A 257 10.04 -43.84 -2.52
CA SER A 257 9.21 -42.75 -2.01
C SER A 257 10.01 -41.78 -1.14
N ILE A 258 10.37 -40.62 -1.72
CA ILE A 258 10.78 -39.45 -0.98
C ILE A 258 9.87 -38.33 -1.47
N VAL A 259 8.89 -37.98 -0.63
CA VAL A 259 8.12 -36.74 -0.76
C VAL A 259 9.16 -35.60 -0.89
N PRO A 260 9.14 -34.77 -1.93
CA PRO A 260 10.07 -33.66 -2.01
C PRO A 260 9.75 -32.72 -0.86
N ALA A 261 10.70 -32.55 0.05
CA ALA A 261 10.68 -31.53 1.08
C ALA A 261 10.72 -30.16 0.38
N LEU A 262 9.53 -29.66 0.03
CA LEU A 262 9.31 -28.33 -0.50
C LEU A 262 9.85 -27.29 0.48
N GLY A 263 10.46 -26.22 -0.04
CA GLY A 263 11.08 -25.11 0.68
C GLY A 263 10.17 -24.37 1.66
N LEU A 264 9.87 -25.02 2.78
CA LEU A 264 9.16 -24.51 3.96
C LEU A 264 10.15 -24.14 5.07
N VAL A 265 11.33 -23.63 4.70
CA VAL A 265 12.32 -23.15 5.66
C VAL A 265 11.76 -21.86 6.29
N GLY A 266 11.40 -21.92 7.58
CA GLY A 266 10.91 -20.78 8.35
C GLY A 266 9.48 -20.89 8.88
N PHE A 267 8.76 -21.99 8.62
CA PHE A 267 7.42 -22.17 9.17
C PHE A 267 7.48 -22.68 10.61
N THR A 268 6.71 -22.07 11.52
CA THR A 268 6.49 -22.62 12.87
C THR A 268 5.65 -23.90 12.77
N PRO A 269 5.70 -24.81 13.76
CA PRO A 269 4.89 -26.04 13.76
C PRO A 269 3.39 -25.77 13.58
N ALA A 270 2.90 -24.66 14.13
CA ALA A 270 1.51 -24.26 13.97
C ALA A 270 1.18 -23.73 12.57
N GLN A 271 2.09 -22.98 11.94
CA GLN A 271 1.95 -22.55 10.54
C GLN A 271 1.94 -23.77 9.62
N LEU A 272 2.80 -24.76 9.88
CA LEU A 272 2.81 -26.00 9.12
C LEU A 272 1.50 -26.80 9.27
N ALA A 273 0.95 -26.88 10.48
CA ALA A 273 -0.34 -27.52 10.73
C ALA A 273 -1.49 -26.80 10.00
N ALA A 274 -1.52 -25.47 10.05
CA ALA A 274 -2.49 -24.66 9.32
C ALA A 274 -2.34 -24.83 7.80
N TRP A 275 -1.10 -24.81 7.29
CA TRP A 275 -0.80 -25.04 5.87
C TRP A 275 -1.29 -26.42 5.40
N LYS A 276 -1.04 -27.48 6.17
CA LYS A 276 -1.55 -28.83 5.88
C LYS A 276 -3.08 -28.86 5.84
N GLY A 277 -3.75 -28.17 6.77
CA GLY A 277 -5.21 -28.05 6.77
C GLY A 277 -5.78 -27.29 5.57
N LEU A 278 -5.02 -26.36 4.98
CA LEU A 278 -5.39 -25.66 3.75
C LEU A 278 -5.12 -26.51 2.50
N ALA A 279 -3.99 -27.21 2.46
CA ALA A 279 -3.63 -28.11 1.35
C ALA A 279 -4.59 -29.29 1.19
N LEU A 280 -5.33 -29.67 2.24
CA LEU A 280 -6.40 -30.67 2.15
C LEU A 280 -7.64 -30.16 1.39
N VAL A 281 -7.84 -28.84 1.30
CA VAL A 281 -9.05 -28.26 0.70
C VAL A 281 -8.76 -27.54 -0.61
N TYR A 282 -7.56 -27.00 -0.76
CA TYR A 282 -7.12 -26.30 -1.95
C TYR A 282 -5.95 -27.05 -2.58
N THR A 283 -5.96 -27.16 -3.92
CA THR A 283 -4.84 -27.78 -4.63
C THR A 283 -3.55 -27.00 -4.39
N ASP A 284 -2.44 -27.71 -4.33
CA ASP A 284 -1.10 -27.13 -4.13
C ASP A 284 -0.78 -26.02 -5.14
N ALA A 285 -1.21 -26.20 -6.39
CA ALA A 285 -1.08 -25.20 -7.45
C ALA A 285 -1.88 -23.92 -7.17
N ARG A 286 -3.05 -24.03 -6.52
CA ARG A 286 -3.87 -22.89 -6.10
C ARG A 286 -3.22 -22.18 -4.92
N MET A 287 -2.76 -22.94 -3.91
CA MET A 287 -2.06 -22.42 -2.74
C MET A 287 -0.81 -21.61 -3.12
N LYS A 288 0.00 -22.08 -4.07
CA LYS A 288 1.24 -21.41 -4.51
C LYS A 288 1.02 -20.11 -5.29
N ARG A 289 -0.17 -19.89 -5.86
CA ARG A 289 -0.48 -18.63 -6.56
C ARG A 289 -0.83 -17.49 -5.60
N HIS A 290 -1.18 -17.81 -4.36
CA HIS A 290 -1.55 -16.83 -3.34
C HIS A 290 -0.33 -16.40 -2.53
N GLY A 291 -0.21 -15.09 -2.28
CA GLY A 291 0.68 -14.57 -1.24
C GLY A 291 0.07 -14.82 0.13
N TRP A 292 0.76 -15.57 0.99
CA TRP A 292 0.33 -15.87 2.35
C TRP A 292 1.16 -15.07 3.35
N ASP A 293 0.51 -14.19 4.10
CA ASP A 293 1.14 -13.44 5.17
C ASP A 293 0.73 -14.04 6.52
N TRP A 294 1.70 -14.61 7.24
CA TRP A 294 1.50 -15.09 8.61
C TRP A 294 1.70 -13.95 9.60
N LEU A 295 0.66 -13.60 10.36
CA LEU A 295 0.76 -12.55 11.37
C LEU A 295 1.21 -13.09 12.73
N PRO A 296 2.08 -12.36 13.46
CA PRO A 296 2.42 -12.68 14.84
C PRO A 296 1.20 -12.65 15.76
N LYS A 297 1.18 -13.54 16.76
CA LYS A 297 0.09 -13.72 17.74
C LYS A 297 -0.13 -12.53 18.70
N THR A 298 0.51 -11.38 18.46
CA THR A 298 0.57 -10.26 19.43
C THR A 298 -0.73 -9.45 19.54
N CYS A 299 -1.78 -9.79 18.79
CA CYS A 299 -3.07 -9.12 18.87
C CYS A 299 -4.13 -10.07 19.47
N ALA A 300 -4.35 -9.94 20.77
CA ALA A 300 -5.49 -10.41 21.58
C ALA A 300 -5.86 -11.91 21.56
N GLU A 301 -5.69 -12.51 22.75
CA GLU A 301 -6.49 -13.57 23.38
C GLU A 301 -7.65 -14.18 22.57
N ASP A 302 -7.35 -14.94 21.53
CA ASP A 302 -8.22 -16.03 21.08
C ASP A 302 -7.37 -17.01 20.26
N ASN A 303 -7.38 -18.28 20.65
CA ASN A 303 -6.61 -19.32 19.97
C ASN A 303 -7.18 -19.55 18.56
N ARG A 304 -6.60 -18.89 17.56
CA ARG A 304 -6.62 -19.27 16.15
C ARG A 304 -5.65 -18.36 15.37
N TYR A 305 -4.63 -18.94 14.75
CA TYR A 305 -3.86 -18.28 13.71
C TYR A 305 -4.86 -17.86 12.61
N LEU A 306 -5.10 -16.57 12.47
CA LEU A 306 -5.95 -16.04 11.41
C LEU A 306 -5.04 -15.48 10.32
N ASP A 307 -5.01 -16.19 9.21
CA ASP A 307 -4.37 -15.76 7.97
C ASP A 307 -4.99 -14.43 7.53
N ARG A 308 -4.16 -13.40 7.38
CA ARG A 308 -4.59 -12.14 6.77
C ARG A 308 -4.39 -12.29 5.26
N MET A 309 -5.49 -12.37 4.52
CA MET A 309 -5.44 -12.30 3.06
C MET A 309 -5.41 -10.83 2.61
N GLY A 310 -4.23 -10.34 2.24
CA GLY A 310 -4.10 -9.08 1.51
C GLY A 310 -4.48 -9.28 0.05
N ASN A 311 -5.46 -8.52 -0.44
CA ASN A 311 -5.90 -8.56 -1.84
C ASN A 311 -4.90 -7.83 -2.75
N ARG A 312 -3.69 -8.36 -2.89
CA ARG A 312 -2.65 -7.82 -3.78
C ARG A 312 -2.08 -8.90 -4.70
N THR A 313 -2.89 -9.49 -5.56
CA THR A 313 -2.40 -10.05 -6.84
C THR A 313 -3.56 -10.24 -7.83
N ARG A 314 -3.35 -9.78 -9.06
CA ARG A 314 -4.17 -10.18 -10.22
C ARG A 314 -3.81 -11.62 -10.55
N GLY A 315 -4.69 -12.57 -10.24
CA GLY A 315 -4.55 -13.96 -10.67
C GLY A 315 -4.71 -14.94 -9.52
N ALA A 316 -5.89 -15.59 -9.49
CA ALA A 316 -6.35 -16.50 -8.43
C ALA A 316 -6.41 -15.82 -7.06
N THR A 317 -7.57 -15.26 -6.69
CA THR A 317 -7.92 -14.93 -5.31
C THR A 317 -9.00 -15.92 -4.87
N LEU A 318 -8.95 -16.43 -3.62
CA LEU A 318 -10.11 -17.15 -3.06
C LEU A 318 -11.33 -16.23 -3.20
N SER A 319 -12.45 -16.78 -3.64
CA SER A 319 -13.66 -16.00 -3.79
C SER A 319 -14.08 -15.44 -2.43
N VAL A 320 -14.71 -14.27 -2.44
CA VAL A 320 -15.28 -13.65 -1.21
C VAL A 320 -16.23 -14.61 -0.49
N ARG A 321 -16.88 -15.50 -1.25
CA ARG A 321 -17.74 -16.57 -0.73
C ARG A 321 -16.94 -17.61 0.07
N GLU A 322 -15.90 -18.21 -0.53
CA GLU A 322 -15.04 -19.20 0.16
C GLU A 322 -14.41 -18.59 1.43
N LEU A 323 -13.99 -17.33 1.35
CA LEU A 323 -13.48 -16.56 2.49
C LEU A 323 -14.51 -16.45 3.63
N ASN A 324 -15.76 -16.13 3.31
CA ASN A 324 -16.82 -16.04 4.32
C ASN A 324 -17.23 -17.42 4.85
N GLU A 325 -17.28 -18.46 4.03
CA GLU A 325 -17.65 -19.81 4.46
C GLU A 325 -16.67 -20.33 5.51
N ARG A 326 -15.37 -20.06 5.34
CA ARG A 326 -14.32 -20.63 6.19
C ARG A 326 -13.85 -19.73 7.33
N TRP A 327 -13.80 -18.41 7.11
CA TRP A 327 -13.35 -17.45 8.13
C TRP A 327 -14.41 -16.46 8.56
N ASN A 328 -15.62 -16.52 7.99
CA ASN A 328 -16.75 -15.68 8.38
C ASN A 328 -16.40 -14.19 8.36
N ALA A 329 -16.71 -13.41 9.39
CA ALA A 329 -16.27 -12.01 9.48
C ALA A 329 -14.78 -11.85 9.85
N LYS A 330 -14.07 -12.92 10.24
CA LYS A 330 -12.73 -12.83 10.85
C LYS A 330 -11.64 -12.40 9.88
N TRP A 331 -11.72 -12.79 8.60
CA TRP A 331 -10.74 -12.41 7.57
C TRP A 331 -10.71 -10.90 7.27
N LYS A 332 -11.67 -10.13 7.82
CA LYS A 332 -11.81 -8.67 7.62
C LYS A 332 -11.41 -7.83 8.83
N ARG A 333 -10.97 -8.44 9.95
CA ARG A 333 -10.99 -7.79 11.28
C ARG A 333 -10.22 -6.47 11.44
N ASP A 334 -9.20 -6.22 10.62
CA ASP A 334 -8.34 -5.03 10.80
C ASP A 334 -8.28 -4.10 9.58
N GLN A 335 -9.03 -4.40 8.51
CA GLN A 335 -8.98 -3.61 7.29
C GLN A 335 -10.32 -2.91 7.05
N GLN A 336 -10.44 -1.69 7.56
CA GLN A 336 -11.66 -0.88 7.44
C GLN A 336 -12.09 -0.70 5.99
N THR A 337 -11.15 -0.53 5.06
CA THR A 337 -11.42 -0.45 3.63
C THR A 337 -12.09 -1.72 3.12
N ILE A 338 -11.56 -2.91 3.45
CA ILE A 338 -12.16 -4.19 3.05
C ILE A 338 -13.54 -4.38 3.69
N LYS A 339 -13.71 -4.03 4.97
CA LYS A 339 -15.02 -4.09 5.64
C LYS A 339 -16.04 -3.23 4.90
N SER A 340 -15.67 -2.00 4.55
CA SER A 340 -16.57 -1.07 3.85
C SER A 340 -16.93 -1.57 2.44
N GLU A 341 -15.95 -2.04 1.68
CA GLU A 341 -16.17 -2.59 0.33
C GLU A 341 -17.00 -3.88 0.36
N PHE A 342 -16.75 -4.75 1.33
CA PHE A 342 -17.57 -5.95 1.52
C PHE A 342 -19.02 -5.60 1.88
N SER A 343 -19.22 -4.63 2.77
CA SER A 343 -20.56 -4.16 3.15
C SER A 343 -21.34 -3.63 1.93
N ARG A 344 -20.70 -2.84 1.07
CA ARG A 344 -21.26 -2.37 -0.21
C ARG A 344 -21.63 -3.53 -1.14
N ARG A 345 -20.69 -4.45 -1.39
CA ARG A 345 -20.93 -5.62 -2.26
C ARG A 345 -22.05 -6.51 -1.74
N LYS A 346 -22.12 -6.71 -0.43
CA LYS A 346 -23.19 -7.49 0.20
C LYS A 346 -24.56 -6.92 -0.13
N LYS A 347 -24.74 -5.59 -0.16
CA LYS A 347 -26.02 -4.97 -0.54
C LYS A 347 -26.41 -5.25 -1.99
N VAL A 348 -25.45 -5.28 -2.91
CA VAL A 348 -25.71 -5.66 -4.31
C VAL A 348 -26.09 -7.13 -4.42
N ILE A 349 -25.40 -8.01 -3.67
CA ILE A 349 -25.74 -9.44 -3.62
C ILE A 349 -27.15 -9.64 -3.05
N ASP A 350 -27.48 -8.99 -1.94
CA ASP A 350 -28.80 -9.05 -1.31
C ASP A 350 -29.89 -8.55 -2.27
N LEU A 351 -29.60 -7.51 -3.07
CA LEU A 351 -30.50 -7.00 -4.11
C LEU A 351 -30.72 -8.03 -5.22
N ILE A 352 -29.65 -8.65 -5.73
CA ILE A 352 -29.73 -9.67 -6.79
C ILE A 352 -30.51 -10.88 -6.30
N GLU A 353 -30.25 -11.37 -5.08
CA GLU A 353 -31.01 -12.48 -4.50
C GLU A 353 -32.49 -12.12 -4.31
N LYS A 354 -32.79 -10.89 -3.88
CA LYS A 354 -34.17 -10.41 -3.80
C LYS A 354 -34.86 -10.37 -5.17
N LEU A 355 -34.17 -9.94 -6.22
CA LEU A 355 -34.68 -9.97 -7.59
C LEU A 355 -34.90 -11.41 -8.07
N ARG A 356 -33.95 -12.32 -7.82
CA ARG A 356 -34.07 -13.74 -8.18
C ARG A 356 -35.21 -14.46 -7.46
N SER A 357 -35.65 -13.96 -6.30
CA SER A 357 -36.83 -14.52 -5.61
C SER A 357 -38.17 -14.19 -6.29
N LYS A 358 -38.18 -13.29 -7.28
CA LYS A 358 -39.38 -12.93 -8.06
C LYS A 358 -39.63 -13.96 -9.18
N PRO A 359 -40.89 -14.24 -9.56
CA PRO A 359 -41.19 -15.20 -10.63
C PRO A 359 -40.59 -14.71 -11.96
N ASN A 360 -40.02 -15.64 -12.74
CA ASN A 360 -39.36 -15.39 -14.04
C ASN A 360 -38.05 -14.58 -13.96
N TRP A 361 -37.51 -14.31 -12.78
CA TRP A 361 -36.20 -13.67 -12.63
C TRP A 361 -35.10 -14.71 -12.47
N ASN A 362 -34.09 -14.65 -13.34
CA ASN A 362 -32.84 -15.39 -13.19
C ASN A 362 -31.66 -14.43 -12.92
N LEU A 363 -30.48 -14.97 -12.66
CA LEU A 363 -29.29 -14.17 -12.37
C LEU A 363 -28.92 -13.24 -13.53
N GLU A 364 -29.00 -13.72 -14.76
CA GLU A 364 -28.65 -12.97 -15.96
C GLU A 364 -29.58 -11.77 -16.18
N LEU A 365 -30.89 -11.98 -16.01
CA LEU A 365 -31.89 -10.94 -16.11
C LEU A 365 -31.78 -9.89 -15.00
N ALA A 366 -31.44 -10.30 -13.78
CA ALA A 366 -31.15 -9.38 -12.68
C ALA A 366 -29.95 -8.47 -12.98
N LEU A 367 -28.88 -9.05 -13.55
CA LEU A 367 -27.69 -8.29 -13.94
C LEU A 367 -27.98 -7.36 -15.13
N ARG A 368 -28.72 -7.83 -16.13
CA ARG A 368 -29.15 -7.04 -17.28
C ARG A 368 -29.98 -5.82 -16.85
N PHE A 369 -30.97 -6.03 -15.98
CA PHE A 369 -31.78 -4.96 -15.39
C PHE A 369 -30.92 -3.90 -14.70
N ILE A 370 -30.01 -4.30 -13.82
CA ILE A 370 -29.14 -3.35 -13.09
C ILE A 370 -28.29 -2.55 -14.09
N ARG A 371 -27.76 -3.23 -15.11
CA ARG A 371 -26.93 -2.61 -16.14
C ARG A 371 -27.72 -1.56 -16.94
N GLU A 372 -28.83 -1.96 -17.56
CA GLU A 372 -29.58 -1.08 -18.47
C GLU A 372 -30.21 0.12 -17.74
N VAL A 373 -30.73 -0.09 -16.53
CA VAL A 373 -31.49 0.94 -15.82
C VAL A 373 -30.57 1.91 -15.04
N TYR A 374 -29.45 1.43 -14.49
CA TYR A 374 -28.63 2.24 -13.58
C TYR A 374 -27.22 2.54 -14.11
N GLU A 375 -26.67 1.80 -15.06
CA GLU A 375 -25.34 2.14 -15.62
C GLU A 375 -25.43 3.35 -16.58
N THR A 376 -26.58 3.54 -17.23
CA THR A 376 -26.83 4.66 -18.16
C THR A 376 -27.16 5.97 -17.43
N ASP A 377 -27.58 5.89 -16.17
CA ASP A 377 -27.95 7.06 -15.37
C ASP A 377 -26.70 7.79 -14.86
N THR A 378 -26.58 9.06 -15.24
CA THR A 378 -25.47 9.93 -14.84
C THR A 378 -25.31 10.12 -13.33
N THR A 379 -26.36 9.86 -12.54
CA THR A 379 -26.30 9.91 -11.09
C THR A 379 -25.52 8.72 -10.48
N PHE A 380 -25.37 7.63 -11.23
CA PHE A 380 -24.67 6.40 -10.82
C PHE A 380 -23.44 6.11 -11.69
N ARG A 381 -22.73 7.16 -12.16
CA ARG A 381 -21.49 7.07 -12.97
C ARG A 381 -20.43 6.10 -12.45
N THR A 382 -20.46 5.76 -11.17
CA THR A 382 -19.55 4.76 -10.59
C THR A 382 -20.35 3.69 -9.86
N THR A 383 -19.90 2.44 -9.95
CA THR A 383 -20.43 1.31 -9.16
C THR A 383 -20.45 1.65 -7.66
N ARG A 384 -19.51 2.47 -7.21
CA ARG A 384 -19.43 2.94 -5.83
C ARG A 384 -20.60 3.85 -5.45
N ALA A 385 -20.94 4.83 -6.30
CA ALA A 385 -22.08 5.72 -6.05
C ALA A 385 -23.41 4.96 -5.96
N PHE A 386 -23.58 3.95 -6.82
CA PHE A 386 -24.75 3.05 -6.75
C PHE A 386 -24.80 2.27 -5.43
N CYS A 387 -23.69 1.66 -5.02
CA CYS A 387 -23.60 0.95 -3.74
C CYS A 387 -23.86 1.86 -2.53
N ASP A 388 -23.31 3.08 -2.53
CA ASP A 388 -23.50 4.03 -1.43
C ASP A 388 -24.97 4.45 -1.30
N ARG A 389 -25.67 4.63 -2.43
CA ARG A 389 -27.13 4.87 -2.45
C ARG A 389 -27.94 3.67 -1.95
N LEU A 390 -27.57 2.45 -2.34
CA LEU A 390 -28.19 1.23 -1.80
C LEU A 390 -27.97 1.09 -0.28
N GLN A 391 -26.84 1.57 0.24
CA GLN A 391 -26.52 1.48 1.67
C GLN A 391 -27.24 2.52 2.51
N ALA A 392 -27.61 3.67 1.93
CA ALA A 392 -28.31 4.74 2.63
C ALA A 392 -29.70 4.29 3.09
N ALA A 393 -29.83 3.83 4.34
CA ALA A 393 -31.07 3.25 4.89
C ALA A 393 -32.29 4.18 4.78
N LYS A 394 -32.08 5.50 4.84
CA LYS A 394 -33.14 6.51 4.74
C LYS A 394 -33.62 6.77 3.31
N SER A 395 -32.92 6.28 2.29
CA SER A 395 -33.22 6.61 0.89
C SER A 395 -34.41 5.86 0.32
N GLY A 396 -34.81 4.73 0.93
CA GLY A 396 -35.79 3.81 0.32
C GLY A 396 -35.33 3.25 -1.04
N PHE A 397 -34.08 3.51 -1.45
CA PHE A 397 -33.61 3.26 -2.80
C PHE A 397 -33.61 1.77 -3.14
N PHE A 398 -33.27 0.92 -2.17
CA PHE A 398 -33.35 -0.53 -2.34
C PHE A 398 -34.75 -0.98 -2.76
N GLU A 399 -35.80 -0.51 -2.08
CA GLU A 399 -37.18 -0.85 -2.43
C GLU A 399 -37.62 -0.20 -3.75
N ALA A 400 -37.18 1.02 -4.02
CA ALA A 400 -37.43 1.67 -5.32
C ALA A 400 -36.85 0.85 -6.48
N VAL A 401 -35.67 0.26 -6.31
CA VAL A 401 -35.05 -0.62 -7.32
C VAL A 401 -35.89 -1.89 -7.52
N ILE A 402 -36.37 -2.50 -6.43
CA ILE A 402 -37.25 -3.69 -6.48
C ILE A 402 -38.60 -3.37 -7.13
N GLN A 403 -39.17 -2.19 -6.88
CA GLN A 403 -40.41 -1.73 -7.51
C GLN A 403 -40.20 -1.46 -9.01
N ARG A 404 -39.10 -0.78 -9.37
CA ARG A 404 -38.77 -0.47 -10.76
C ARG A 404 -38.59 -1.73 -11.59
N SER A 405 -38.10 -2.80 -10.98
CA SER A 405 -37.95 -4.08 -11.66
C SER A 405 -39.30 -4.72 -12.07
N ASN A 406 -40.43 -4.37 -11.45
CA ASN A 406 -41.75 -4.81 -11.92
C ASN A 406 -42.14 -4.26 -13.30
N THR A 407 -41.56 -3.11 -13.68
CA THR A 407 -41.82 -2.45 -14.97
C THR A 407 -40.77 -2.78 -16.03
N PHE A 408 -39.76 -3.58 -15.68
CA PHE A 408 -38.69 -3.95 -16.60
C PHE A 408 -39.16 -5.06 -17.52
N VAL A 409 -39.24 -4.76 -18.82
CA VAL A 409 -39.70 -5.69 -19.84
C VAL A 409 -38.57 -6.68 -20.15
N HIS A 410 -38.91 -7.97 -20.17
CA HIS A 410 -37.96 -9.08 -20.37
C HIS A 410 -37.63 -9.32 -21.83
#